data_AF-A0A1M6C5A3-F1
#
_entry.id   AF-A0A1M6C5A3-F1
#
_cell.length_a   1.000
_cell.length_b   1.000
_cell.length_c   1.000
_cell.angle_alpha   90.00
_cell.angle_beta   90.00
_cell.angle_gamma   90.00
#
_symmetry.space_group_name_H-M   'P 1'
#
loop_
_entity.id
_entity.type
_entity.pdbx_description
1 polymer ?
#
loop_
_entity_poly.entity_id
_entity_poly.type
_entity_poly.pdbx_seq_one_letter_code
_entity_poly.pdbx_strand_id
1 'polypeptide(L)'
;MLNYAVVQSQWKTHFHSLSDEELIEAFNQETQKKGWTTARTYFLKSCISEMLERKWNLNSFVEFHQNGTVKSVSLQNPIQLVNQPLILKSHQNENN
;
A
#
# COMPACT_ATOMS: atom_id res chain seq x y z
N MET A 1 25.31 2.48 5.20
CA MET A 1 24.21 2.07 4.30
C MET A 1 23.10 1.50 5.16
N LEU A 2 21.86 1.99 5.06
CA LEU A 2 20.75 1.43 5.86
C LEU A 2 20.48 -0.01 5.43
N ASN A 3 20.35 -0.93 6.39
CA ASN A 3 19.94 -2.31 6.11
C ASN A 3 18.42 -2.36 5.97
N TYR A 4 17.94 -2.26 4.74
CA TYR A 4 16.51 -2.22 4.45
C TYR A 4 15.76 -3.51 4.80
N ALA A 5 16.43 -4.65 4.96
CA ALA A 5 15.79 -5.87 5.45
C ALA A 5 15.40 -5.74 6.94
N VAL A 6 16.25 -5.11 7.75
CA VAL A 6 15.95 -4.82 9.17
C VAL A 6 14.81 -3.81 9.27
N VAL A 7 14.83 -2.77 8.45
CA VAL A 7 13.78 -1.75 8.40
C VAL A 7 12.44 -2.34 7.96
N GLN A 8 12.44 -3.23 6.95
CA GLN A 8 11.24 -3.96 6.53
C GLN A 8 10.68 -4.83 7.66
N SER A 9 11.54 -5.53 8.41
CA SER A 9 11.09 -6.34 9.56
C SER A 9 10.43 -5.48 10.63
N GLN A 10 10.99 -4.31 10.95
CA GLN A 10 10.42 -3.38 11.93
C GLN A 10 9.07 -2.81 11.48
N TRP A 11 8.97 -2.41 10.21
CA TRP A 11 7.71 -1.93 9.65
C TRP A 11 6.65 -3.03 9.58
N LYS A 12 7.04 -4.26 9.27
CA LYS A 12 6.10 -5.39 9.27
C LYS A 12 5.50 -5.63 10.65
N THR A 13 6.32 -5.67 11.71
CA THR A 13 5.81 -5.79 13.09
C THR A 13 4.89 -4.64 13.46
N HIS A 14 5.25 -3.40 13.08
CA HIS A 14 4.40 -2.24 13.31
C HIS A 14 3.06 -2.33 12.56
N PHE A 15 3.08 -2.63 11.26
CA PHE A 15 1.87 -2.73 10.45
C PHE A 15 0.95 -3.86 10.87
N HIS A 16 1.51 -4.98 11.32
CA HIS A 16 0.71 -6.07 11.88
C HIS A 16 -0.12 -5.64 13.11
N SER A 17 0.36 -4.66 13.88
CA SER A 17 -0.36 -4.11 15.04
C SER A 17 -1.41 -3.05 14.69
N LEU A 18 -1.41 -2.53 13.46
CA LEU A 18 -2.36 -1.51 13.03
C LEU A 18 -3.72 -2.12 12.70
N SER A 19 -4.79 -1.40 12.99
CA SER A 19 -6.11 -1.67 12.42
C SER A 19 -6.10 -1.54 10.89
N ASP A 20 -7.15 -2.04 10.26
CA ASP A 20 -7.30 -1.98 8.79
C ASP A 20 -7.32 -0.52 8.30
N GLU A 21 -8.02 0.37 9.03
CA GLU A 21 -8.14 1.79 8.72
C GLU A 21 -6.78 2.51 8.84
N GLU A 22 -6.04 2.25 9.92
CA GLU A 22 -4.72 2.85 10.15
C GLU A 22 -3.70 2.42 9.09
N LEU A 23 -3.73 1.15 8.66
CA LEU A 23 -2.85 0.65 7.60
C LEU A 23 -3.11 1.34 6.25
N ILE A 24 -4.39 1.55 5.93
CA ILE A 24 -4.83 2.24 4.72
C ILE A 24 -4.42 3.72 4.77
N GLU A 25 -4.63 4.36 5.92
CA GLU A 25 -4.24 5.74 6.11
C GLU A 25 -2.73 5.92 5.97
N ALA A 26 -1.93 5.07 6.62
CA ALA A 26 -0.48 5.09 6.52
C ALA A 26 0.00 4.94 5.07
N PHE A 27 -0.59 4.01 4.32
CA PHE A 27 -0.30 3.85 2.89
C PHE A 27 -0.65 5.12 2.10
N ASN A 28 -1.87 5.66 2.26
CA ASN A 28 -2.35 6.83 1.54
C ASN A 28 -1.55 8.10 1.84
N GLN A 29 -1.21 8.33 3.10
CA GLN A 29 -0.36 9.46 3.48
C GLN A 29 1.00 9.36 2.78
N GLU A 30 1.56 8.15 2.71
CA GLU A 30 2.84 7.94 2.05
C GLU A 30 2.72 8.08 0.52
N THR A 31 1.61 7.68 -0.13
CA THR A 31 1.42 7.85 -1.59
C THR A 31 1.21 9.31 -2.02
N GLN A 32 0.73 10.17 -1.13
CA GLN A 32 0.51 11.59 -1.41
C GLN A 32 1.75 12.48 -1.29
N LYS A 33 2.85 11.98 -0.72
CA LYS A 33 4.10 12.76 -0.59
C LYS A 33 4.72 13.09 -1.96
N LYS A 34 5.33 14.27 -2.08
CA LYS A 34 6.11 14.65 -3.27
C LYS A 34 7.50 14.01 -3.23
N GLY A 35 7.96 13.49 -4.36
CA GLY A 35 9.31 12.94 -4.54
C GLY A 35 9.48 11.48 -4.11
N TRP A 36 10.36 10.76 -4.80
CA TRP A 36 10.63 9.35 -4.58
C TRP A 36 11.94 9.15 -3.81
N THR A 37 11.85 8.47 -2.67
CA THR A 37 13.03 8.03 -1.92
C THR A 37 13.03 6.52 -1.78
N THR A 38 14.21 5.93 -1.63
CA THR A 38 14.35 4.49 -1.38
C THR A 38 13.56 4.06 -0.15
N ALA A 39 13.60 4.84 0.93
CA ALA A 39 12.85 4.56 2.16
C ALA A 39 11.35 4.48 1.92
N ARG A 40 10.79 5.43 1.15
CA ARG A 40 9.38 5.45 0.76
C ARG A 40 8.98 4.20 -0.02
N THR A 41 9.81 3.77 -0.97
CA THR A 41 9.56 2.54 -1.73
C THR A 41 9.49 1.31 -0.82
N TYR A 42 10.40 1.19 0.14
CA TYR A 42 10.39 0.07 1.08
C TYR A 42 9.20 0.13 2.06
N PHE A 43 8.80 1.33 2.48
CA PHE A 43 7.62 1.53 3.33
C PHE A 43 6.36 1.02 2.63
N LEU A 44 6.10 1.51 1.41
CA LEU A 44 4.94 1.11 0.62
C LEU A 44 4.93 -0.40 0.30
N LYS A 45 6.09 -0.98 -0.02
CA LYS A 45 6.22 -2.44 -0.19
C LYS A 45 5.86 -3.22 1.07
N SER A 46 6.22 -2.69 2.25
CA SER A 46 5.91 -3.33 3.53
C SER A 46 4.40 -3.23 3.83
N CYS A 47 3.75 -2.11 3.50
CA CYS A 47 2.28 -1.99 3.57
C CYS A 47 1.61 -3.02 2.65
N ILE A 48 2.02 -3.13 1.38
CA ILE A 48 1.45 -4.08 0.42
C ILE A 48 1.63 -5.52 0.90
N SER A 49 2.79 -5.85 1.46
CA SER A 49 3.04 -7.17 2.05
C SER A 49 2.06 -7.49 3.17
N GLU A 50 1.81 -6.55 4.08
CA GLU A 50 0.82 -6.72 5.15
C GLU A 50 -0.60 -6.88 4.59
N MET A 51 -0.99 -6.06 3.60
CA MET A 51 -2.31 -6.15 2.96
C MET A 51 -2.52 -7.51 2.27
N LEU A 52 -1.47 -8.09 1.68
CA LEU A 52 -1.50 -9.45 1.13
C LEU A 52 -1.64 -10.52 2.23
N GLU A 53 -0.97 -10.36 3.38
CA GLU A 53 -1.10 -11.26 4.53
C GLU A 53 -2.52 -11.23 5.13
N ARG A 54 -3.16 -10.06 5.12
CA ARG A 54 -4.59 -9.90 5.47
C ARG A 54 -5.55 -10.43 4.40
N LYS A 55 -5.03 -10.96 3.30
CA LYS A 55 -5.78 -11.52 2.16
C LYS A 55 -6.70 -10.52 1.46
N TRP A 56 -6.32 -9.23 1.47
CA TRP A 56 -7.09 -8.21 0.76
C TRP A 56 -6.89 -8.33 -0.76
N ASN A 57 -7.94 -8.01 -1.51
CA ASN A 57 -7.83 -7.93 -2.97
C ASN A 57 -7.23 -6.58 -3.37
N LEU A 58 -6.02 -6.63 -3.93
CA LEU A 58 -5.24 -5.45 -4.33
C LEU A 58 -5.28 -5.18 -5.84
N ASN A 59 -5.98 -5.99 -6.62
CA ASN A 59 -5.91 -5.96 -8.10
C ASN A 59 -6.38 -4.63 -8.70
N SER A 60 -7.09 -3.81 -7.94
CA SER A 60 -7.52 -2.47 -8.36
C SER A 60 -6.38 -1.46 -8.45
N PHE A 61 -5.25 -1.71 -7.77
CA PHE A 61 -4.12 -0.77 -7.71
C PHE A 61 -2.74 -1.45 -7.69
N VAL A 62 -2.66 -2.77 -7.61
CA VAL A 62 -1.41 -3.54 -7.71
C VAL A 62 -1.50 -4.48 -8.90
N GLU A 63 -0.51 -4.43 -9.77
CA GLU A 63 -0.31 -5.40 -10.83
C GLU A 63 0.68 -6.46 -10.35
N PHE A 64 0.37 -7.73 -10.57
CA PHE A 64 1.21 -8.85 -10.19
C PHE A 64 1.83 -9.52 -11.42
N HIS A 65 3.04 -10.06 -11.26
CA HIS A 65 3.59 -11.05 -12.16
C HIS A 65 2.82 -12.37 -12.02
N GLN A 66 2.94 -13.26 -13.01
CA GLN A 66 2.30 -14.59 -12.98
C GLN A 66 2.72 -15.45 -11.77
N ASN A 67 3.89 -15.18 -11.19
CA ASN A 67 4.39 -15.86 -9.99
C ASN A 67 3.88 -15.24 -8.67
N GLY A 68 2.95 -14.29 -8.72
CA GLY A 68 2.38 -13.62 -7.54
C GLY A 68 3.24 -12.50 -6.94
N THR A 69 4.39 -12.18 -7.53
CA THR A 69 5.21 -11.04 -7.09
C THR A 69 4.67 -9.72 -7.63
N VAL A 70 4.82 -8.63 -6.87
CA VAL A 70 4.37 -7.30 -7.28
C VAL A 70 5.16 -6.82 -8.50
N LYS A 71 4.47 -6.56 -9.61
CA LYS A 71 5.02 -6.00 -10.85
C LYS A 71 5.00 -4.47 -10.83
N SER A 72 3.84 -3.89 -10.52
CA SER A 72 3.66 -2.43 -10.48
C SER A 72 2.59 -2.04 -9.47
N VAL A 73 2.61 -0.78 -9.02
CA VAL A 73 1.61 -0.22 -8.09
C VAL A 73 1.14 1.11 -8.65
N SER A 74 -0.17 1.26 -8.81
CA SER A 74 -0.83 2.51 -9.12
C SER A 74 -0.95 3.36 -7.86
N LEU A 75 -0.30 4.51 -7.88
CA LEU A 75 -0.22 5.43 -6.74
C LEU A 75 -0.93 6.75 -7.00
N GLN A 76 -1.61 6.85 -8.13
CA GLN A 76 -2.22 8.10 -8.59
C GLN A 76 -3.47 8.47 -7.78
N ASN A 77 -4.11 7.49 -7.15
CA ASN A 77 -5.29 7.70 -6.33
C ASN A 77 -5.12 7.05 -4.96
N PRO A 78 -5.64 7.67 -3.89
CA PRO A 78 -5.74 7.03 -2.58
C PRO A 78 -6.55 5.74 -2.69
N ILE A 79 -6.34 4.80 -1.78
CA ILE A 79 -7.12 3.56 -1.68
C ILE A 79 -8.13 3.64 -0.53
N GLN A 80 -9.19 2.85 -0.60
CA GLN A 80 -10.18 2.66 0.46
C GLN A 80 -10.63 1.20 0.50
N LEU A 81 -10.93 0.68 1.69
CA LEU A 81 -11.46 -0.67 1.87
C LEU A 81 -12.97 -0.62 1.81
N VAL A 82 -13.55 -1.34 0.85
CA VAL A 82 -15.01 -1.41 0.66
C VAL A 82 -15.41 -2.88 0.66
N ASN A 83 -15.95 -3.38 1.79
CA ASN A 83 -16.41 -4.77 1.91
C ASN A 83 -15.33 -5.85 1.57
N GLN A 84 -14.06 -5.59 1.91
CA GLN A 84 -12.84 -6.43 1.72
C GLN A 84 -11.94 -6.15 0.49
N PRO A 85 -12.42 -5.81 -0.72
CA PRO A 85 -11.52 -5.27 -1.74
C PRO A 85 -11.08 -3.85 -1.39
N LEU A 86 -9.81 -3.56 -1.66
CA LEU A 86 -9.33 -2.19 -1.76
C LEU A 86 -9.70 -1.65 -3.13
N ILE A 87 -10.21 -0.42 -3.21
CA ILE A 87 -10.49 0.28 -4.47
C ILE A 87 -9.78 1.63 -4.48
N LEU A 88 -9.45 2.12 -5.67
CA LEU A 88 -9.01 3.50 -5.84
C LEU A 88 -10.17 4.44 -5.47
N LYS A 89 -9.91 5.44 -4.64
CA LYS A 89 -10.73 6.65 -4.55
C LYS A 89 -10.55 7.39 -5.87
N SER A 90 -11.29 6.98 -6.90
CA SER A 90 -11.51 7.86 -8.04
C SER A 90 -12.06 9.18 -7.50
N HIS A 91 -11.62 10.31 -8.10
CA HIS A 91 -12.28 11.58 -7.89
C HIS A 91 -13.79 11.38 -8.14
N GLN A 92 -14.58 11.28 -7.07
CA GLN A 92 -16.00 11.59 -7.12
C GLN A 92 -16.10 13.11 -7.22
N ASN A 93 -15.90 13.62 -8.44
CA ASN A 93 -16.10 14.99 -8.93
C ASN A 93 -15.98 14.81 -10.45
N GLU A 94 -16.96 15.03 -11.33
CA GLU A 94 -18.13 15.92 -11.30
C GLU A 94 -19.22 15.29 -12.20
N ASN A 95 -20.44 15.12 -11.69
CA ASN A 95 -21.65 15.07 -12.51
C ASN A 95 -22.68 15.95 -11.78
N ASN A 96 -22.56 17.25 -11.99
CA ASN A 96 -23.62 18.23 -11.75
C ASN A 96 -23.71 19.11 -12.99
#